data_AF-A0A7J8WC79-F1
#
_entry.id   AF-A0A7J8WC79-F1
#
_cell.length_a   1.000
_cell.length_b   1.000
_cell.length_c   1.000
_cell.angle_alpha   90.00
_cell.angle_beta   90.00
_cell.angle_gamma   90.00
#
_symmetry.space_group_name_H-M   'P 1'
#
loop_
_entity.id
_entity.type
_entity.pdbx_description
1 polymer ?
#
loop_
_entity_poly.entity_id
_entity_poly.type
_entity_poly.pdbx_seq_one_letter_code
_entity_poly.pdbx_strand_id
1 'polypeptide(L)'
;MDSLNSVDDPNYFERISLLMFPQVNYTYTMVSKQFSEGCSQGTNVQPELYLRLSRTRTICDMFLGGGNAFKLEYTGSCKSSKSCNPLGDSIGYLPSVMSLSIIQCSNDRLSLRFLIEFRTNSYRGYYGSPNIRTSLIGEGSWDEKKNRLCIVACRIYDASSSLEKSHVGDCTTRLSLRFPAILSIRNTSTIVGEIWSVKPRNESGFFDRVQFRYGGRIQLQGLKYEYMQMDKVKKSCPMKNTRNSTNRGQYPYGYSPDMRFRLWVIERSKGIIGWGSLDPLAVGDQQYQRFPFLLLSSSSKPNNPAVESDSNSGLLNISYKISITLSSSKLDGGLNPVNDSSNESLRTNIRISAEGVYDIATGSLCMVGCRHLRSGDKSFSSDSMDCEILVKISFPPLSSDMRNKIKGSIQSMREKTDPLFFKPLQFSGRSDYRSQIMEPIVMTDFETRSFWRTNFDLIMAQITFQLLGTLLLFCQLYSFRYNNTVQTTLQQSIFPSEEIPLIGDR
;
A
#
# COMPACT_ATOMS: atom_id res chain seq x y z
N MET A 1 -18.91 0.18 30.57
CA MET A 1 -18.18 1.01 31.55
C MET A 1 -19.10 2.15 31.88
N ASP A 2 -19.57 2.19 33.12
CA ASP A 2 -20.57 3.15 33.57
C ASP A 2 -19.89 4.22 34.41
N SER A 3 -20.33 5.47 34.29
CA SER A 3 -19.85 6.55 35.13
C SER A 3 -20.31 6.32 36.56
N LEU A 4 -19.38 6.47 37.51
CA LEU A 4 -19.68 6.46 38.94
C LEU A 4 -20.17 7.82 39.46
N ASN A 5 -19.98 8.89 38.66
CA ASN A 5 -20.42 10.24 39.00
C ASN A 5 -21.89 10.45 38.57
N SER A 6 -22.60 11.36 39.22
CA SER A 6 -23.96 11.76 38.84
C SER A 6 -23.96 12.56 37.54
N VAL A 7 -25.08 12.60 36.82
CA VAL A 7 -25.20 13.27 35.51
C VAL A 7 -24.81 14.76 35.55
N ASP A 8 -24.98 15.41 36.70
CA ASP A 8 -24.66 16.82 36.90
C ASP A 8 -23.17 17.07 37.28
N ASP A 9 -22.38 16.02 37.51
CA ASP A 9 -20.96 16.12 37.85
C ASP A 9 -20.13 16.39 36.57
N PRO A 10 -19.19 17.34 36.58
CA PRO A 10 -18.34 17.63 35.43
C PRO A 10 -17.46 16.44 34.98
N ASN A 11 -17.27 15.43 35.83
CA ASN A 11 -16.53 14.20 35.53
C ASN A 11 -17.45 13.04 35.11
N TYR A 12 -18.75 13.30 34.89
CA TYR A 12 -19.67 12.32 34.33
C TYR A 12 -19.31 12.00 32.87
N PHE A 13 -19.41 10.73 32.52
CA PHE A 13 -19.35 10.29 31.14
C PHE A 13 -20.48 9.29 30.84
N GLU A 14 -21.02 9.36 29.62
CA GLU A 14 -22.04 8.42 29.17
C GLU A 14 -21.48 6.98 29.08
N ARG A 15 -22.35 5.97 29.28
CA ARG A 15 -21.95 4.56 29.23
C ARG A 15 -21.09 4.25 28.00
N ILE A 16 -19.87 3.76 28.26
CA ILE A 16 -18.95 3.31 27.22
C ILE A 16 -19.09 1.80 27.06
N SER A 17 -19.50 1.35 25.88
CA SER A 17 -19.56 -0.07 25.54
C SER A 17 -18.28 -0.50 24.84
N LEU A 18 -17.71 -1.63 25.26
CA LEU A 18 -16.46 -2.18 24.70
C LEU A 18 -16.68 -3.62 24.25
N LEU A 19 -16.26 -3.93 23.02
CA LEU A 19 -16.13 -5.31 22.55
C LEU A 19 -14.66 -5.69 22.60
N MET A 20 -14.30 -6.66 23.44
CA MET A 20 -12.94 -7.13 23.61
C MET A 20 -12.84 -8.60 23.24
N PHE A 21 -11.75 -8.96 22.57
CA PHE A 21 -11.41 -10.36 22.32
C PHE A 21 -10.42 -10.82 23.39
N PRO A 22 -10.72 -11.88 24.16
CA PRO A 22 -9.78 -12.41 25.14
C PRO A 22 -8.49 -12.84 24.44
N GLN A 23 -7.36 -12.44 25.02
CA GLN A 23 -6.01 -12.73 24.48
C GLN A 23 -5.27 -13.83 25.24
N VAL A 24 -5.79 -14.25 26.39
CA VAL A 24 -5.20 -15.28 27.26
C VAL A 24 -6.23 -16.35 27.58
N ASN A 25 -5.77 -17.59 27.74
CA ASN A 25 -6.58 -18.75 28.12
C ASN A 25 -7.81 -19.02 27.24
N TYR A 26 -7.69 -18.75 25.93
CA TYR A 26 -8.74 -19.05 24.97
C TYR A 26 -8.74 -20.53 24.58
N THR A 27 -9.93 -21.15 24.58
CA THR A 27 -10.10 -22.55 24.17
C THR A 27 -10.68 -22.60 22.76
N TYR A 28 -9.97 -23.26 21.83
CA TYR A 28 -10.39 -23.43 20.44
C TYR A 28 -11.42 -24.55 20.33
N THR A 29 -12.68 -24.19 20.09
CA THR A 29 -13.81 -25.14 20.12
C THR A 29 -14.38 -25.43 18.73
N MET A 30 -14.23 -24.50 17.79
CA MET A 30 -14.77 -24.63 16.44
C MET A 30 -13.87 -25.49 15.55
N VAL A 31 -12.56 -25.44 15.82
CA VAL A 31 -11.55 -26.19 15.08
C VAL A 31 -11.48 -27.65 15.55
N SER A 32 -11.61 -27.91 16.85
CA SER A 32 -11.44 -29.25 17.44
C SER A 32 -12.55 -30.25 17.10
N LYS A 33 -13.78 -29.78 16.85
CA LYS A 33 -14.94 -30.65 16.57
C LYS A 33 -15.17 -30.97 15.08
N GLN A 34 -14.74 -30.09 14.17
CA GLN A 34 -15.02 -30.21 12.73
C GLN A 34 -13.80 -30.62 11.87
N PHE A 35 -12.62 -30.80 12.48
CA PHE A 35 -11.42 -31.23 11.76
C PHE A 35 -11.39 -32.73 11.42
N SER A 36 -12.20 -33.57 12.08
CA SER A 36 -12.36 -34.98 11.72
C SER A 36 -12.91 -35.18 10.30
N GLU A 37 -13.65 -34.18 9.77
CA GLU A 37 -14.14 -34.15 8.38
C GLU A 37 -13.30 -33.25 7.45
N GLY A 38 -12.38 -32.45 8.00
CA GLY A 38 -11.53 -31.50 7.29
C GLY A 38 -12.32 -30.36 6.62
N CYS A 39 -11.64 -29.43 5.93
CA CYS A 39 -12.30 -28.57 4.92
C CYS A 39 -12.81 -29.46 3.75
N SER A 40 -13.80 -30.31 4.00
CA SER A 40 -14.32 -31.36 3.12
C SER A 40 -14.84 -30.81 1.80
N GLN A 41 -15.41 -29.60 1.84
CA GLN A 41 -15.92 -28.89 0.67
C GLN A 41 -14.95 -27.88 0.05
N GLY A 42 -13.69 -27.77 0.52
CA GLY A 42 -12.69 -26.96 -0.16
C GLY A 42 -12.27 -27.61 -1.49
N THR A 43 -11.93 -26.83 -2.52
CA THR A 43 -11.44 -27.37 -3.79
C THR A 43 -10.21 -28.24 -3.52
N ASN A 44 -10.34 -29.57 -3.66
CA ASN A 44 -9.22 -30.50 -3.52
C ASN A 44 -8.32 -30.31 -4.75
N VAL A 45 -7.10 -29.86 -4.51
CA VAL A 45 -6.09 -29.63 -5.56
C VAL A 45 -4.86 -30.43 -5.15
N GLN A 46 -4.07 -30.88 -6.13
CA GLN A 46 -2.87 -31.67 -5.90
C GLN A 46 -1.93 -30.99 -4.88
N PRO A 47 -1.59 -31.67 -3.77
CA PRO A 47 -0.75 -31.11 -2.72
C PRO A 47 0.65 -30.69 -3.18
N GLU A 48 1.19 -31.28 -4.25
CA GLU A 48 2.53 -30.95 -4.76
C GLU A 48 2.64 -29.53 -5.33
N LEU A 49 1.52 -28.91 -5.71
CA LEU A 49 1.49 -27.54 -6.24
C LEU A 49 1.60 -26.46 -5.16
N TYR A 50 1.58 -26.85 -3.87
CA TYR A 50 1.57 -25.92 -2.74
C TYR A 50 2.70 -26.19 -1.76
N LEU A 51 3.24 -25.12 -1.20
CA LEU A 51 4.35 -25.18 -0.26
C LEU A 51 3.91 -25.78 1.06
N ARG A 52 4.77 -26.67 1.56
CA ARG A 52 4.79 -27.06 2.96
C ARG A 52 5.40 -25.93 3.76
N LEU A 53 4.83 -25.63 4.92
CA LEU A 53 5.47 -24.73 5.87
C LEU A 53 6.70 -25.42 6.46
N SER A 54 7.80 -24.68 6.60
CA SER A 54 9.04 -25.22 7.17
C SER A 54 8.89 -25.41 8.69
N ARG A 55 9.68 -26.31 9.28
CA ARG A 55 9.67 -26.54 10.74
C ARG A 55 10.03 -25.28 11.55
N THR A 56 10.69 -24.31 10.93
CA THR A 56 11.14 -23.06 11.58
C THR A 56 10.17 -21.90 11.42
N ARG A 57 9.18 -22.00 10.51
CA ARG A 57 8.13 -20.99 10.33
C ARG A 57 6.75 -21.63 10.42
N THR A 58 6.02 -21.27 11.45
CA THR A 58 4.65 -21.71 11.67
C THR A 58 3.65 -20.89 10.87
N ILE A 59 2.42 -21.37 10.78
CA ILE A 59 1.33 -20.63 10.14
C ILE A 59 1.10 -19.28 10.83
N CYS A 60 1.32 -19.19 12.14
CA CYS A 60 1.20 -17.93 12.88
C CYS A 60 2.19 -16.88 12.40
N ASP A 61 3.45 -17.26 12.15
CA ASP A 61 4.48 -16.33 11.69
C ASP A 61 4.13 -15.68 10.34
N MET A 62 3.31 -16.33 9.52
CA MET A 62 2.83 -15.81 8.23
C MET A 62 1.82 -14.66 8.37
N PHE A 63 1.17 -14.51 9.53
CA PHE A 63 0.13 -13.49 9.77
C PHE A 63 0.51 -12.45 10.84
N LEU A 64 1.70 -12.55 11.45
CA LEU A 64 2.17 -11.58 12.46
C LEU A 64 2.56 -10.20 11.88
N GLY A 65 2.86 -10.10 10.58
CA GLY A 65 3.34 -8.87 9.92
C GLY A 65 2.30 -7.79 9.61
N GLY A 66 1.08 -7.90 10.14
CA GLY A 66 -0.03 -6.96 9.89
C GLY A 66 -1.01 -7.41 8.80
N GLY A 67 -2.14 -6.70 8.69
CA GLY A 67 -3.33 -7.13 7.95
C GLY A 67 -3.08 -7.48 6.48
N ASN A 68 -3.27 -8.74 6.13
CA ASN A 68 -3.17 -9.22 4.76
C ASN A 68 -4.45 -8.86 4.01
N ALA A 69 -4.40 -7.83 3.15
CA ALA A 69 -5.53 -7.40 2.33
C ALA A 69 -5.60 -8.22 1.03
N PHE A 70 -6.54 -9.16 0.98
CA PHE A 70 -6.83 -10.03 -0.14
C PHE A 70 -7.86 -9.39 -1.08
N LYS A 71 -7.59 -9.44 -2.39
CA LYS A 71 -8.58 -9.02 -3.38
C LYS A 71 -9.59 -10.14 -3.58
N LEU A 72 -10.88 -9.81 -3.55
CA LEU A 72 -11.99 -10.74 -3.81
C LEU A 72 -12.30 -10.77 -5.31
N GLU A 73 -12.38 -11.98 -5.86
CA GLU A 73 -12.65 -12.28 -7.26
C GLU A 73 -14.01 -13.00 -7.35
N TYR A 74 -14.97 -12.32 -7.98
CA TYR A 74 -16.34 -12.81 -8.13
C TYR A 74 -16.55 -13.35 -9.54
N THR A 75 -17.21 -14.49 -9.66
CA THR A 75 -17.58 -15.07 -10.95
C THR A 75 -18.66 -14.24 -11.63
N GLY A 76 -18.75 -14.30 -12.97
CA GLY A 76 -19.74 -13.53 -13.74
C GLY A 76 -21.22 -13.85 -13.42
N SER A 77 -21.48 -14.97 -12.73
CA SER A 77 -22.79 -15.29 -12.16
C SER A 77 -23.19 -14.39 -10.97
N CYS A 78 -22.24 -13.67 -10.36
CA CYS A 78 -22.47 -12.76 -9.25
C CYS A 78 -22.99 -11.39 -9.70
N LYS A 79 -24.20 -11.36 -10.27
CA LYS A 79 -24.88 -10.11 -10.68
C LYS A 79 -25.66 -9.42 -9.56
N SER A 80 -25.91 -10.12 -8.44
CA SER A 80 -26.65 -9.58 -7.29
C SER A 80 -25.83 -9.68 -6.00
N SER A 81 -25.99 -8.72 -5.08
CA SER A 81 -25.38 -8.77 -3.74
C SER A 81 -25.82 -10.00 -2.94
N LYS A 82 -27.05 -10.48 -3.18
CA LYS A 82 -27.72 -11.48 -2.35
C LYS A 82 -27.00 -12.82 -2.31
N SER A 83 -26.52 -13.29 -3.45
CA SER A 83 -25.96 -14.65 -3.59
C SER A 83 -24.44 -14.71 -3.48
N CYS A 84 -23.73 -13.58 -3.38
CA CYS A 84 -22.26 -13.57 -3.40
C CYS A 84 -21.63 -12.78 -2.26
N ASN A 85 -22.43 -12.08 -1.44
CA ASN A 85 -21.90 -11.28 -0.35
C ASN A 85 -21.71 -12.12 0.93
N PRO A 86 -20.48 -12.29 1.44
CA PRO A 86 -20.24 -13.01 2.69
C PRO A 86 -21.00 -12.43 3.90
N LEU A 87 -21.34 -11.13 3.85
CA LEU A 87 -22.07 -10.42 4.90
C LEU A 87 -23.58 -10.30 4.63
N GLY A 88 -24.06 -10.77 3.47
CA GLY A 88 -25.45 -10.62 3.04
C GLY A 88 -25.83 -9.17 2.70
N ASP A 89 -27.13 -8.85 2.68
CA ASP A 89 -27.63 -7.55 2.21
C ASP A 89 -27.48 -6.40 3.21
N SER A 90 -27.11 -6.67 4.46
CA SER A 90 -27.10 -5.69 5.58
C SER A 90 -26.10 -4.54 5.40
N ILE A 91 -25.11 -4.70 4.50
CA ILE A 91 -24.06 -3.71 4.27
C ILE A 91 -24.28 -2.86 3.02
N GLY A 92 -25.24 -3.21 2.16
CA GLY A 92 -25.61 -2.42 0.97
C GLY A 92 -24.54 -2.32 -0.14
N TYR A 93 -23.40 -3.01 -0.02
CA TYR A 93 -22.35 -3.06 -1.04
C TYR A 93 -21.72 -4.45 -1.13
N LEU A 94 -21.13 -4.77 -2.29
CA LEU A 94 -20.34 -6.00 -2.49
C LEU A 94 -18.85 -5.70 -2.22
N PRO A 95 -18.22 -6.32 -1.19
CA PRO A 95 -16.85 -5.99 -0.81
C PRO A 95 -15.86 -6.39 -1.91
N SER A 96 -14.84 -5.57 -2.15
CA SER A 96 -13.77 -5.87 -3.11
C SER A 96 -12.50 -6.41 -2.45
N VAL A 97 -12.37 -6.20 -1.13
CA VAL A 97 -11.20 -6.54 -0.34
C VAL A 97 -11.64 -7.22 0.96
N MET A 98 -10.92 -8.29 1.32
CA MET A 98 -11.00 -8.97 2.61
C MET A 98 -9.66 -8.84 3.32
N SER A 99 -9.63 -8.53 4.61
CA SER A 99 -8.40 -8.45 5.40
C SER A 99 -8.40 -9.44 6.55
N LEU A 100 -7.34 -10.22 6.69
CA LEU A 100 -7.15 -11.11 7.84
C LEU A 100 -6.22 -10.45 8.85
N SER A 101 -6.72 -10.16 10.03
CA SER A 101 -5.94 -9.67 11.17
C SER A 101 -5.91 -10.75 12.25
N ILE A 102 -4.71 -11.19 12.65
CA ILE A 102 -4.58 -12.17 13.73
C ILE A 102 -4.95 -11.52 15.06
N ILE A 103 -5.81 -12.21 15.83
CA ILE A 103 -6.17 -11.84 17.21
C ILE A 103 -5.23 -12.59 18.17
N GLN A 104 -5.07 -13.89 17.95
CA GLN A 104 -4.30 -14.78 18.82
C GLN A 104 -3.81 -16.00 18.03
N CYS A 105 -2.65 -16.53 18.44
CA CYS A 105 -2.12 -17.82 18.02
C CYS A 105 -2.11 -18.75 19.24
N SER A 106 -2.39 -20.03 19.04
CA SER A 106 -2.30 -21.05 20.09
C SER A 106 -0.84 -21.35 20.46
N ASN A 107 -0.64 -21.97 21.63
CA ASN A 107 0.69 -22.34 22.11
C ASN A 107 1.38 -23.37 21.20
N ASP A 108 0.61 -24.30 20.61
CA ASP A 108 1.10 -25.26 19.61
C ASP A 108 1.42 -24.62 18.25
N ARG A 109 1.10 -23.33 18.07
CA ARG A 109 1.27 -22.53 16.85
C ARG A 109 0.59 -23.09 15.60
N LEU A 110 -0.39 -23.99 15.76
CA LEU A 110 -1.13 -24.59 14.66
C LEU A 110 -2.53 -23.98 14.49
N SER A 111 -3.08 -23.41 15.57
CA SER A 111 -4.41 -22.80 15.58
C SER A 111 -4.32 -21.28 15.72
N LEU A 112 -5.20 -20.57 14.99
CA LEU A 112 -5.22 -19.12 14.94
C LEU A 112 -6.63 -18.61 15.15
N ARG A 113 -6.73 -17.40 15.69
CA ARG A 113 -7.97 -16.64 15.77
C ARG A 113 -7.82 -15.38 14.94
N PHE A 114 -8.82 -15.09 14.12
CA PHE A 114 -8.79 -13.97 13.17
C PHE A 114 -9.96 -13.03 13.39
N LEU A 115 -9.71 -11.75 13.16
CA LEU A 115 -10.70 -10.79 12.73
C LEU A 115 -10.62 -10.66 11.21
N ILE A 116 -11.74 -10.91 10.54
CA ILE A 116 -11.85 -10.94 9.08
C ILE A 116 -12.68 -9.74 8.65
N GLU A 117 -12.04 -8.70 8.13
CA GLU A 117 -12.71 -7.45 7.71
C GLU A 117 -13.01 -7.43 6.22
N PHE A 118 -14.19 -6.92 5.84
CA PHE A 118 -14.58 -6.69 4.44
C PHE A 118 -14.70 -5.20 4.15
N ARG A 119 -14.16 -4.77 3.00
CA ARG A 119 -14.10 -3.35 2.58
C ARG A 119 -14.21 -3.20 1.05
N THR A 120 -14.45 -1.97 0.60
CA THR A 120 -14.44 -1.58 -0.82
C THR A 120 -13.10 -1.03 -1.31
N ASN A 121 -12.18 -0.70 -0.40
CA ASN A 121 -10.86 -0.17 -0.71
C ASN A 121 -9.78 -0.94 0.06
N SER A 122 -8.61 -1.10 -0.56
CA SER A 122 -7.42 -1.71 0.03
C SER A 122 -6.63 -0.78 0.95
N TYR A 123 -6.86 0.54 0.90
CA TYR A 123 -6.14 1.48 1.76
C TYR A 123 -6.62 1.39 3.21
N ARG A 124 -5.76 0.89 4.09
CA ARG A 124 -5.91 0.99 5.55
C ARG A 124 -4.93 2.06 6.03
N GLY A 125 -5.44 3.17 6.55
CA GLY A 125 -4.59 4.12 7.27
C GLY A 125 -3.92 3.44 8.46
N TYR A 126 -2.71 3.87 8.81
CA TYR A 126 -1.90 3.29 9.91
C TYR A 126 -2.64 3.20 11.25
N TYR A 127 -3.66 4.04 11.46
CA TYR A 127 -4.47 4.13 12.70
C TYR A 127 -5.94 3.74 12.51
N GLY A 128 -6.29 3.02 11.45
CA GLY A 128 -7.68 2.62 11.21
C GLY A 128 -8.17 1.58 12.23
N SER A 129 -9.09 1.98 13.10
CA SER A 129 -9.83 1.06 13.97
C SER A 129 -10.61 0.05 13.10
N PRO A 130 -10.71 -1.22 13.54
CA PRO A 130 -11.45 -2.21 12.80
C PRO A 130 -12.96 -1.91 12.82
N ASN A 131 -13.62 -2.10 11.68
CA ASN A 131 -15.06 -1.97 11.57
C ASN A 131 -15.74 -3.32 11.86
N ILE A 132 -16.20 -3.48 13.10
CA ILE A 132 -16.84 -4.71 13.57
C ILE A 132 -18.13 -5.02 12.77
N ARG A 133 -18.86 -4.00 12.29
CA ARG A 133 -20.07 -4.17 11.48
C ARG A 133 -19.81 -4.95 10.19
N THR A 134 -18.63 -4.81 9.60
CA THR A 134 -18.25 -5.47 8.36
C THR A 134 -17.19 -6.54 8.59
N SER A 135 -17.20 -7.14 9.79
CA SER A 135 -16.23 -8.14 10.21
C SER A 135 -16.88 -9.49 10.55
N LEU A 136 -16.11 -10.55 10.38
CA LEU A 136 -16.35 -11.87 10.95
C LEU A 136 -15.25 -12.19 11.97
N ILE A 137 -15.56 -13.04 12.93
CA ILE A 137 -14.56 -13.65 13.80
C ILE A 137 -14.31 -15.08 13.36
N GLY A 138 -13.06 -15.51 13.26
CA GLY A 138 -12.74 -16.85 12.80
C GLY A 138 -11.77 -17.59 13.70
N GLU A 139 -11.95 -18.89 13.78
CA GLU A 139 -10.91 -19.82 14.27
C GLU A 139 -10.41 -20.64 13.08
N GLY A 140 -9.09 -20.80 12.98
CA GLY A 140 -8.49 -21.59 11.94
C GLY A 140 -7.39 -22.51 12.44
N SER A 141 -7.08 -23.52 11.64
CA SER A 141 -5.96 -24.42 11.88
C SER A 141 -5.33 -24.89 10.59
N TRP A 142 -4.04 -25.17 10.67
CA TRP A 142 -3.22 -25.63 9.57
C TRP A 142 -3.34 -27.16 9.37
N ASP A 143 -3.75 -27.56 8.17
CA ASP A 143 -3.78 -28.96 7.72
C ASP A 143 -2.47 -29.28 7.00
N GLU A 144 -1.53 -29.91 7.72
CA GLU A 144 -0.21 -30.30 7.19
C GLU A 144 -0.29 -31.32 6.06
N LYS A 145 -1.29 -32.20 6.05
CA LYS A 145 -1.44 -33.23 5.01
C LYS A 145 -1.82 -32.62 3.67
N LYS A 146 -2.63 -31.55 3.71
CA LYS A 146 -3.18 -30.88 2.51
C LYS A 146 -2.55 -29.51 2.24
N ASN A 147 -1.53 -29.09 2.98
CA ASN A 147 -0.84 -27.80 2.87
C ASN A 147 -1.80 -26.60 2.80
N ARG A 148 -2.76 -26.54 3.72
CA ARG A 148 -3.79 -25.49 3.71
C ARG A 148 -4.19 -25.02 5.09
N LEU A 149 -4.50 -23.74 5.22
CA LEU A 149 -5.17 -23.18 6.38
C LEU A 149 -6.67 -23.27 6.17
N CYS A 150 -7.36 -23.86 7.14
CA CYS A 150 -8.82 -23.95 7.21
C CYS A 150 -9.32 -22.99 8.27
N ILE A 151 -10.35 -22.19 7.97
CA ILE A 151 -10.95 -21.26 8.93
C ILE A 151 -12.47 -21.44 8.95
N VAL A 152 -13.02 -21.55 10.15
CA VAL A 152 -14.45 -21.42 10.44
C VAL A 152 -14.69 -19.99 10.89
N ALA A 153 -15.56 -19.27 10.20
CA ALA A 153 -15.86 -17.87 10.49
C ALA A 153 -17.32 -17.68 10.90
N CYS A 154 -17.52 -16.83 11.89
CA CYS A 154 -18.79 -16.52 12.51
C CYS A 154 -19.17 -15.05 12.33
N ARG A 155 -20.45 -14.80 12.08
CA ARG A 155 -21.01 -13.45 12.04
C ARG A 155 -21.05 -12.84 13.44
N ILE A 156 -20.81 -11.54 13.49
CA ILE A 156 -21.02 -10.72 14.67
C ILE A 156 -22.32 -9.95 14.43
N TYR A 157 -23.38 -10.33 15.14
CA TYR A 157 -24.68 -9.68 15.04
C TYR A 157 -24.75 -8.46 15.96
N ASP A 158 -25.70 -7.56 15.67
CA ASP A 158 -26.03 -6.36 16.46
C ASP A 158 -24.90 -5.34 16.70
N ALA A 159 -23.72 -5.57 16.11
CA ALA A 159 -22.60 -4.64 16.13
C ALA A 159 -22.88 -3.28 15.49
N SER A 160 -23.95 -3.17 14.70
CA SER A 160 -24.41 -1.90 14.12
C SER A 160 -25.30 -1.07 15.05
N SER A 161 -25.96 -1.70 16.02
CA SER A 161 -26.96 -1.06 16.89
C SER A 161 -26.45 -0.86 18.32
N SER A 162 -25.71 -1.82 18.87
CA SER A 162 -25.04 -1.68 20.17
C SER A 162 -23.92 -2.71 20.34
N LEU A 163 -22.74 -2.24 20.76
CA LEU A 163 -21.62 -3.13 21.13
C LEU A 163 -21.97 -4.01 22.35
N GLU A 164 -22.84 -3.56 23.25
CA GLU A 164 -23.30 -4.32 24.42
C GLU A 164 -24.16 -5.53 24.02
N LYS A 165 -24.97 -5.38 22.98
CA LYS A 165 -25.85 -6.45 22.45
C LYS A 165 -25.15 -7.33 21.42
N SER A 166 -23.92 -6.98 21.06
CA SER A 166 -23.17 -7.70 20.04
C SER A 166 -22.84 -9.11 20.50
N HIS A 167 -23.14 -10.08 19.66
CA HIS A 167 -22.86 -11.48 19.96
C HIS A 167 -22.39 -12.22 18.72
N VAL A 168 -21.64 -13.29 18.94
CA VAL A 168 -21.19 -14.20 17.88
C VAL A 168 -22.33 -15.17 17.59
N GLY A 169 -22.73 -15.25 16.32
CA GLY A 169 -23.83 -16.10 15.89
C GLY A 169 -23.42 -17.08 14.80
N ASP A 170 -23.92 -16.86 13.59
CA ASP A 170 -23.85 -17.78 12.46
C ASP A 170 -22.40 -18.11 12.05
N CYS A 171 -21.96 -19.33 12.34
CA CYS A 171 -20.64 -19.88 12.03
C CYS A 171 -20.59 -20.74 10.76
N THR A 172 -21.46 -20.50 9.79
CA THR A 172 -21.51 -21.29 8.53
C THR A 172 -20.53 -20.84 7.46
N THR A 173 -19.79 -19.75 7.68
CA THR A 173 -18.78 -19.30 6.73
C THR A 173 -17.50 -20.14 6.86
N ARG A 174 -16.93 -20.53 5.72
CA ARG A 174 -15.67 -21.27 5.65
C ARG A 174 -14.67 -20.50 4.80
N LEU A 175 -13.40 -20.54 5.21
CA LEU A 175 -12.25 -20.06 4.46
C LEU A 175 -11.26 -21.19 4.25
N SER A 176 -10.63 -21.23 3.09
CA SER A 176 -9.44 -22.05 2.85
C SER A 176 -8.36 -21.19 2.19
N LEU A 177 -7.12 -21.37 2.62
CA LEU A 177 -5.95 -20.63 2.11
C LEU A 177 -4.78 -21.57 1.86
N ARG A 178 -4.02 -21.30 0.81
CA ARG A 178 -2.81 -22.05 0.41
C ARG A 178 -1.70 -21.13 -0.07
N PHE A 179 -0.49 -21.66 -0.04
CA PHE A 179 0.73 -21.02 -0.54
C PHE A 179 1.19 -21.75 -1.81
N PRO A 180 1.08 -21.16 -3.01
CA PRO A 180 1.59 -21.78 -4.24
C PRO A 180 3.08 -22.09 -4.15
N ALA A 181 3.55 -23.17 -4.76
CA ALA A 181 4.97 -23.55 -4.81
C ALA A 181 5.75 -22.90 -5.97
N ILE A 182 5.04 -22.50 -7.02
CA ILE A 182 5.62 -21.93 -8.23
C ILE A 182 4.88 -20.63 -8.56
N LEU A 183 5.66 -19.56 -8.75
CA LEU A 183 5.20 -18.30 -9.31
C LEU A 183 5.53 -18.24 -10.81
N SER A 184 4.77 -17.45 -11.54
CA SER A 184 5.08 -17.08 -12.93
C SER A 184 4.54 -15.69 -13.24
N ILE A 185 4.86 -15.14 -14.41
CA ILE A 185 4.29 -13.85 -14.87
C ILE A 185 2.75 -13.85 -14.90
N ARG A 186 2.14 -15.02 -15.10
CA ARG A 186 0.67 -15.20 -15.10
C ARG A 186 0.10 -15.37 -13.70
N ASN A 187 0.85 -16.00 -12.78
CA ASN A 187 0.42 -16.22 -11.41
C ASN A 187 1.46 -15.69 -10.42
N THR A 188 1.29 -14.43 -10.02
CA THR A 188 2.18 -13.74 -9.08
C THR A 188 1.68 -13.75 -7.64
N SER A 189 0.64 -14.53 -7.34
CA SER A 189 0.02 -14.56 -6.02
C SER A 189 0.75 -15.54 -5.11
N THR A 190 1.26 -15.04 -3.98
CA THR A 190 1.93 -15.83 -2.94
C THR A 190 0.93 -16.50 -1.99
N ILE A 191 -0.31 -16.03 -1.99
CA ILE A 191 -1.44 -16.69 -1.34
C ILE A 191 -2.62 -16.75 -2.30
N VAL A 192 -3.28 -17.91 -2.31
CA VAL A 192 -4.57 -18.11 -2.96
C VAL A 192 -5.54 -18.74 -1.97
N GLY A 193 -6.82 -18.42 -2.09
CA GLY A 193 -7.82 -18.98 -1.22
C GLY A 193 -9.24 -18.77 -1.71
N GLU A 194 -10.17 -19.29 -0.91
CA GLU A 194 -11.59 -19.31 -1.20
C GLU A 194 -12.38 -19.04 0.08
N ILE A 195 -13.49 -18.30 -0.05
CA ILE A 195 -14.49 -18.11 0.99
C ILE A 195 -15.84 -18.58 0.49
N TRP A 196 -16.60 -19.30 1.31
CA TRP A 196 -17.94 -19.78 0.95
C TRP A 196 -18.83 -19.99 2.16
N SER A 197 -20.15 -20.08 1.93
CA SER A 197 -21.12 -20.54 2.92
C SER A 197 -21.37 -22.03 2.76
N VAL A 198 -21.51 -22.77 3.87
CA VAL A 198 -21.97 -24.17 3.85
C VAL A 198 -23.50 -24.29 3.86
N LYS A 199 -24.22 -23.18 3.91
CA LYS A 199 -25.69 -23.18 3.89
C LYS A 199 -26.22 -23.71 2.55
N PRO A 200 -27.40 -24.34 2.53
CA PRO A 200 -28.17 -24.57 1.31
C PRO A 200 -28.50 -23.26 0.56
N ARG A 201 -28.61 -23.33 -0.77
CA ARG A 201 -28.87 -22.15 -1.64
C ARG A 201 -30.15 -21.38 -1.29
N ASN A 202 -31.14 -22.06 -0.73
CA ASN A 202 -32.45 -21.53 -0.35
C ASN A 202 -32.49 -20.92 1.06
N GLU A 203 -31.40 -21.04 1.84
CA GLU A 203 -31.33 -20.48 3.19
C GLU A 203 -30.76 -19.06 3.22
N SER A 204 -31.24 -18.26 4.17
CA SER A 204 -30.72 -16.92 4.39
C SER A 204 -29.27 -16.95 4.85
N GLY A 205 -28.43 -16.12 4.23
CA GLY A 205 -26.98 -16.11 4.47
C GLY A 205 -26.18 -17.10 3.64
N PHE A 206 -26.82 -17.81 2.70
CA PHE A 206 -26.09 -18.46 1.62
C PHE A 206 -25.32 -17.42 0.78
N PHE A 207 -24.10 -17.77 0.40
CA PHE A 207 -23.39 -17.12 -0.68
C PHE A 207 -22.48 -18.10 -1.40
N ASP A 208 -22.39 -17.93 -2.71
CA ASP A 208 -21.52 -18.69 -3.60
C ASP A 208 -20.05 -18.46 -3.26
N ARG A 209 -19.22 -19.42 -3.68
CA ARG A 209 -17.78 -19.40 -3.44
C ARG A 209 -17.14 -18.19 -4.12
N VAL A 210 -16.35 -17.44 -3.36
CA VAL A 210 -15.58 -16.29 -3.83
C VAL A 210 -14.10 -16.63 -3.71
N GLN A 211 -13.35 -16.43 -4.78
CA GLN A 211 -11.91 -16.63 -4.78
C GLN A 211 -11.22 -15.38 -4.26
N PHE A 212 -10.06 -15.55 -3.65
CA PHE A 212 -9.23 -14.43 -3.25
C PHE A 212 -7.76 -14.72 -3.43
N ARG A 213 -7.02 -13.64 -3.70
CA ARG A 213 -5.59 -13.72 -3.98
C ARG A 213 -4.84 -12.61 -3.28
N TYR A 214 -3.58 -12.89 -2.98
CA TYR A 214 -2.64 -11.90 -2.47
C TYR A 214 -1.27 -12.11 -3.10
N GLY A 215 -0.75 -11.06 -3.72
CA GLY A 215 0.59 -11.01 -4.32
C GLY A 215 1.46 -9.99 -3.63
N GLY A 216 1.52 -10.05 -2.30
CA GLY A 216 2.34 -9.16 -1.47
C GLY A 216 3.60 -9.85 -0.94
N ARG A 217 4.21 -9.24 0.08
CA ARG A 217 5.62 -9.42 0.45
C ARG A 217 5.88 -10.61 1.39
N ILE A 218 5.06 -11.65 1.29
CA ILE A 218 5.29 -12.85 2.10
C ILE A 218 6.42 -13.63 1.43
N GLN A 219 7.44 -13.88 2.24
CA GLN A 219 8.62 -14.62 1.83
C GLN A 219 8.47 -16.07 2.27
N LEU A 220 8.43 -16.97 1.27
CA LEU A 220 8.16 -18.38 1.47
C LEU A 220 9.41 -19.18 1.09
N GLN A 221 9.87 -20.04 1.99
CA GLN A 221 10.98 -20.95 1.69
C GLN A 221 10.51 -22.00 0.68
N GLY A 222 11.36 -22.29 -0.31
CA GLY A 222 11.06 -23.26 -1.37
C GLY A 222 10.17 -22.72 -2.50
N LEU A 223 9.75 -21.46 -2.46
CA LEU A 223 9.01 -20.83 -3.55
C LEU A 223 9.92 -20.63 -4.77
N LYS A 224 9.52 -21.22 -5.89
CA LYS A 224 10.23 -21.12 -7.18
C LYS A 224 9.56 -20.14 -8.12
N TYR A 225 10.31 -19.65 -9.09
CA TYR A 225 9.79 -18.86 -10.20
C TYR A 225 10.06 -19.55 -11.54
N GLU A 226 9.01 -19.69 -12.35
CA GLU A 226 9.10 -20.25 -13.70
C GLU A 226 8.88 -19.13 -14.73
N TYR A 227 9.89 -18.92 -15.58
CA TYR A 227 9.83 -17.92 -16.63
C TYR A 227 9.14 -18.47 -17.88
N MET A 228 8.12 -17.76 -18.36
CA MET A 228 7.28 -18.22 -19.46
C MET A 228 7.41 -17.36 -20.73
N GLN A 229 8.01 -16.17 -20.65
CA GLN A 229 8.10 -15.22 -21.77
C GLN A 229 9.52 -15.05 -22.32
N MET A 230 10.49 -15.89 -21.91
CA MET A 230 11.89 -15.72 -22.30
C MET A 230 12.12 -15.82 -23.81
N ASP A 231 11.33 -16.61 -24.53
CA ASP A 231 11.44 -16.67 -25.99
C ASP A 231 11.03 -15.37 -26.66
N LYS A 232 10.02 -14.67 -26.12
CA LYS A 232 9.66 -13.32 -26.58
C LYS A 232 10.71 -12.30 -26.17
N VAL A 233 11.23 -12.40 -24.95
CA VAL A 233 12.32 -11.53 -24.47
C VAL A 233 13.53 -11.63 -25.39
N LYS A 234 13.98 -12.83 -25.76
CA LYS A 234 15.10 -13.03 -26.69
C LYS A 234 14.87 -12.34 -28.04
N LYS A 235 13.64 -12.32 -28.55
CA LYS A 235 13.27 -11.65 -29.81
C LYS A 235 13.20 -10.13 -29.67
N SER A 236 12.58 -9.63 -28.61
CA SER A 236 12.28 -8.19 -28.44
C SER A 236 13.37 -7.40 -27.70
N CYS A 237 14.27 -8.09 -27.02
CA CYS A 237 15.39 -7.56 -26.27
C CYS A 237 16.71 -8.16 -26.78
N PRO A 238 17.14 -7.84 -28.01
CA PRO A 238 18.42 -8.32 -28.53
C PRO A 238 19.56 -7.73 -27.70
N MET A 239 20.28 -8.60 -26.98
CA MET A 239 21.42 -8.19 -26.17
C MET A 239 22.66 -8.05 -27.05
N LYS A 240 23.32 -6.90 -26.96
CA LYS A 240 24.61 -6.69 -27.60
C LYS A 240 25.69 -7.30 -26.69
N ASN A 241 26.45 -8.25 -27.22
CA ASN A 241 27.65 -8.80 -26.56
C ASN A 241 28.75 -7.73 -26.52
N THR A 242 28.60 -6.72 -25.67
CA THR A 242 29.57 -5.64 -25.52
C THR A 242 30.65 -6.08 -24.54
N ARG A 243 31.46 -7.09 -24.92
CA ARG A 243 32.56 -7.59 -24.07
C ARG A 243 33.66 -6.53 -23.84
N ASN A 244 33.74 -5.51 -24.70
CA ASN A 244 34.85 -4.54 -24.76
C ASN A 244 34.44 -3.09 -24.42
N SER A 245 33.94 -2.84 -23.22
CA SER A 245 33.90 -1.48 -22.66
C SER A 245 34.80 -1.45 -21.44
N THR A 246 35.90 -0.70 -21.53
CA THR A 246 36.89 -0.45 -20.46
C THR A 246 36.36 0.47 -19.36
N ASN A 247 35.18 1.08 -19.54
CA ASN A 247 34.52 1.93 -18.55
C ASN A 247 33.20 1.29 -18.09
N ARG A 248 33.28 0.16 -17.37
CA ARG A 248 32.09 -0.40 -16.72
C ARG A 248 31.83 0.38 -15.43
N GLY A 249 30.80 1.23 -15.45
CA GLY A 249 30.21 1.71 -14.21
C GLY A 249 29.80 0.51 -13.36
N GLN A 250 29.93 0.62 -12.03
CA GLN A 250 29.42 -0.43 -11.15
C GLN A 250 27.90 -0.25 -11.05
N TYR A 251 27.11 -1.26 -11.43
CA TYR A 251 25.65 -1.21 -11.38
C TYR A 251 25.10 -2.12 -10.26
N PRO A 252 23.84 -1.94 -9.83
CA PRO A 252 23.23 -2.79 -8.83
C PRO A 252 23.26 -4.28 -9.21
N TYR A 253 23.59 -5.17 -8.27
CA TYR A 253 23.43 -6.61 -8.48
C TYR A 253 21.97 -7.04 -8.24
N GLY A 254 21.57 -8.23 -8.72
CA GLY A 254 20.17 -8.68 -8.78
C GLY A 254 19.37 -8.64 -7.46
N TYR A 255 20.02 -8.87 -6.31
CA TYR A 255 19.38 -8.79 -4.99
C TYR A 255 19.64 -7.48 -4.24
N SER A 256 20.22 -6.48 -4.91
CA SER A 256 20.46 -5.17 -4.31
C SER A 256 19.12 -4.49 -3.96
N PRO A 257 19.01 -3.83 -2.79
CA PRO A 257 17.88 -2.95 -2.49
C PRO A 257 17.62 -1.87 -3.54
N ASP A 258 18.63 -1.51 -4.35
CA ASP A 258 18.51 -0.56 -5.47
C ASP A 258 17.69 -1.09 -6.65
N MET A 259 17.48 -2.41 -6.73
CA MET A 259 16.60 -3.04 -7.73
C MET A 259 15.12 -2.71 -7.51
N ARG A 260 14.78 -2.20 -6.33
CA ARG A 260 13.43 -1.76 -5.98
C ARG A 260 13.35 -0.25 -6.03
N PHE A 261 12.42 0.30 -6.81
CA PHE A 261 12.37 1.75 -7.02
C PHE A 261 10.96 2.31 -7.18
N ARG A 262 10.80 3.54 -6.71
CA ARG A 262 9.60 4.35 -6.89
C ARG A 262 9.71 5.17 -8.17
N LEU A 263 8.65 5.11 -8.98
CA LEU A 263 8.44 5.98 -10.13
C LEU A 263 7.83 7.28 -9.61
N TRP A 264 8.60 8.35 -9.65
CA TRP A 264 8.11 9.67 -9.27
C TRP A 264 7.37 10.37 -10.39
N VAL A 265 7.80 10.09 -11.62
CA VAL A 265 7.28 10.78 -12.79
C VAL A 265 7.05 9.77 -13.89
N ILE A 266 5.81 9.68 -14.34
CA ILE A 266 5.42 8.99 -15.57
C ILE A 266 4.93 10.08 -16.52
N GLU A 267 5.58 10.19 -17.66
CA GLU A 267 5.36 11.23 -18.66
C GLU A 267 4.76 10.64 -19.93
N ARG A 268 3.86 11.43 -20.53
CA ARG A 268 3.47 11.33 -21.93
C ARG A 268 3.90 12.64 -22.62
N SER A 269 3.81 12.69 -23.94
CA SER A 269 4.11 13.89 -24.76
C SER A 269 3.40 15.20 -24.35
N LYS A 270 2.41 15.16 -23.44
CA LYS A 270 1.65 16.33 -22.95
C LYS A 270 1.80 16.59 -21.44
N GLY A 271 2.77 15.97 -20.77
CA GLY A 271 3.08 16.21 -19.35
C GLY A 271 3.03 14.96 -18.46
N ILE A 272 3.11 15.20 -17.15
CA ILE A 272 3.12 14.16 -16.11
C ILE A 272 1.71 13.58 -15.93
N ILE A 273 1.59 12.25 -15.98
CA ILE A 273 0.30 11.55 -15.93
C ILE A 273 0.12 10.67 -14.68
N GLY A 274 1.20 10.41 -13.92
CA GLY A 274 1.10 9.57 -12.74
C GLY A 274 2.44 9.22 -12.10
N TRP A 275 2.36 8.31 -11.13
CA TRP A 275 3.46 7.77 -10.33
C TRP A 275 3.30 6.25 -10.20
N GLY A 276 4.25 5.56 -9.58
CA GLY A 276 4.19 4.11 -9.46
C GLY A 276 5.34 3.49 -8.69
N SER A 277 5.40 2.16 -8.72
CA SER A 277 6.50 1.37 -8.17
C SER A 277 6.86 0.20 -9.07
N LEU A 278 8.14 -0.16 -9.05
CA LEU A 278 8.65 -1.41 -9.59
C LEU A 278 9.28 -2.20 -8.45
N ASP A 279 8.69 -3.35 -8.19
CA ASP A 279 9.09 -4.25 -7.12
C ASP A 279 9.56 -5.57 -7.76
N PRO A 280 10.83 -5.96 -7.59
CA PRO A 280 11.31 -7.24 -8.10
C PRO A 280 10.57 -8.39 -7.40
N LEU A 281 10.19 -9.39 -8.19
CA LEU A 281 9.44 -10.56 -7.74
C LEU A 281 10.33 -11.79 -7.62
N ALA A 282 11.24 -11.99 -8.58
CA ALA A 282 12.17 -13.12 -8.62
C ALA A 282 13.46 -12.75 -9.35
N VAL A 283 14.56 -13.39 -8.96
CA VAL A 283 15.88 -13.31 -9.60
C VAL A 283 16.34 -14.74 -9.79
N GLY A 284 16.58 -15.14 -11.04
CA GLY A 284 16.70 -16.55 -11.36
C GLY A 284 15.45 -17.33 -10.94
N ASP A 285 15.62 -18.56 -10.49
CA ASP A 285 14.52 -19.42 -10.04
C ASP A 285 14.01 -19.11 -8.63
N GLN A 286 14.55 -18.09 -7.95
CA GLN A 286 14.24 -17.77 -6.56
C GLN A 286 13.43 -16.49 -6.41
N GLN A 287 12.52 -16.47 -5.43
CA GLN A 287 11.81 -15.24 -5.02
C GLN A 287 12.82 -14.16 -4.58
N TYR A 288 12.60 -12.92 -5.01
CA TYR A 288 13.43 -11.79 -4.59
C TYR A 288 13.33 -11.58 -3.08
N GLN A 289 14.48 -11.47 -2.43
CA GLN A 289 14.59 -11.27 -0.98
C GLN A 289 15.20 -9.91 -0.70
N ARG A 290 14.50 -9.06 0.07
CA ARG A 290 14.99 -7.70 0.38
C ARG A 290 16.22 -7.71 1.30
N PHE A 291 16.33 -8.72 2.17
CA PHE A 291 17.45 -8.92 3.10
C PHE A 291 17.79 -10.41 3.21
N PRO A 292 18.45 -11.00 2.21
CA PRO A 292 18.75 -12.44 2.21
C PRO A 292 19.62 -12.86 3.41
N PHE A 293 20.41 -11.94 3.96
CA PHE A 293 21.32 -12.17 5.08
C PHE A 293 20.65 -12.22 6.46
N LEU A 294 19.40 -11.75 6.61
CA LEU A 294 18.69 -11.73 7.91
C LEU A 294 17.88 -13.00 8.18
N LEU A 295 17.86 -13.96 7.26
CA LEU A 295 17.20 -15.24 7.46
C LEU A 295 18.23 -16.31 7.77
N LEU A 296 18.13 -16.92 8.96
CA LEU A 296 18.78 -18.18 9.27
C LEU A 296 18.13 -19.28 8.43
N SER A 297 18.55 -19.41 7.16
CA SER A 297 18.25 -20.59 6.35
C SER A 297 19.36 -21.61 6.56
N SER A 298 19.04 -22.69 7.26
CA SER A 298 19.85 -23.92 7.23
C SER A 298 19.82 -24.50 5.81
N SER A 299 21.01 -24.76 5.26
CA SER A 299 21.34 -25.38 3.96
C SER A 299 21.51 -24.52 2.70
N SER A 300 21.23 -23.22 2.70
CA SER A 300 21.68 -22.35 1.60
C SER A 300 21.99 -20.96 2.12
N LYS A 301 23.19 -20.79 2.67
CA LYS A 301 23.84 -19.49 2.59
C LYS A 301 23.76 -19.08 1.11
N PRO A 302 23.21 -17.90 0.74
CA PRO A 302 23.63 -17.30 -0.49
C PRO A 302 25.11 -17.04 -0.27
N ASN A 303 25.96 -17.86 -0.89
CA ASN A 303 27.38 -17.58 -0.98
C ASN A 303 27.49 -16.18 -1.58
N ASN A 304 27.80 -15.17 -0.77
CA ASN A 304 28.12 -13.87 -1.32
C ASN A 304 29.49 -13.97 -2.01
N PRO A 305 29.75 -13.19 -3.09
CA PRO A 305 28.87 -12.27 -3.79
C PRO A 305 29.02 -12.40 -5.32
N ALA A 306 28.93 -13.61 -5.86
CA ALA A 306 29.25 -13.87 -7.26
C ALA A 306 28.68 -15.19 -7.81
N VAL A 307 27.80 -15.88 -7.07
CA VAL A 307 27.53 -17.27 -7.39
C VAL A 307 26.40 -17.39 -8.42
N GLU A 308 26.86 -17.77 -9.61
CA GLU A 308 26.13 -18.45 -10.69
C GLU A 308 25.11 -17.60 -11.46
N SER A 309 25.57 -16.44 -11.94
CA SER A 309 25.29 -16.14 -13.35
C SER A 309 25.99 -17.22 -14.18
N ASP A 310 25.38 -17.73 -15.24
CA ASP A 310 26.14 -18.43 -16.29
C ASP A 310 27.40 -17.61 -16.62
N SER A 311 28.54 -18.15 -16.20
CA SER A 311 29.69 -17.41 -15.67
C SER A 311 30.58 -16.83 -16.77
N ASN A 312 30.01 -15.96 -17.62
CA ASN A 312 30.74 -15.12 -18.57
C ASN A 312 29.93 -13.97 -19.20
N SER A 313 28.62 -13.86 -18.98
CA SER A 313 27.78 -12.89 -19.72
C SER A 313 27.37 -11.63 -18.95
N GLY A 314 27.34 -11.67 -17.60
CA GLY A 314 26.81 -10.55 -16.78
C GLY A 314 25.29 -10.37 -16.88
N LEU A 315 24.59 -11.37 -17.43
CA LEU A 315 23.16 -11.35 -17.66
C LEU A 315 22.41 -12.11 -16.56
N LEU A 316 21.32 -11.53 -16.06
CA LEU A 316 20.51 -12.08 -14.98
C LEU A 316 19.04 -12.10 -15.39
N ASN A 317 18.40 -13.27 -15.29
CA ASN A 317 16.95 -13.35 -15.44
C ASN A 317 16.28 -12.73 -14.21
N ILE A 318 15.32 -11.85 -14.44
CA ILE A 318 14.64 -11.12 -13.37
C ILE A 318 13.16 -10.91 -13.72
N SER A 319 12.32 -11.01 -12.70
CA SER A 319 10.88 -10.72 -12.81
C SER A 319 10.52 -9.52 -11.95
N TYR A 320 9.58 -8.71 -12.43
CA TYR A 320 9.08 -7.53 -11.75
C TYR A 320 7.56 -7.51 -11.66
N LYS A 321 7.07 -6.88 -10.58
CA LYS A 321 5.72 -6.38 -10.46
C LYS A 321 5.75 -4.86 -10.56
N ILE A 322 5.04 -4.34 -11.55
CA ILE A 322 4.95 -2.92 -11.87
C ILE A 322 3.56 -2.44 -11.50
N SER A 323 3.47 -1.41 -10.66
CA SER A 323 2.21 -0.77 -10.27
C SER A 323 2.25 0.69 -10.66
N ILE A 324 1.28 1.14 -11.45
CA ILE A 324 1.20 2.52 -11.95
C ILE A 324 -0.13 3.10 -11.49
N THR A 325 -0.07 4.23 -10.80
CA THR A 325 -1.21 5.03 -10.41
C THR A 325 -1.30 6.26 -11.31
N LEU A 326 -2.45 6.46 -11.93
CA LEU A 326 -2.67 7.58 -12.85
C LEU A 326 -3.53 8.66 -12.20
N SER A 327 -3.17 9.92 -12.47
CA SER A 327 -3.89 11.10 -11.97
C SER A 327 -5.16 11.40 -12.75
N SER A 328 -5.32 10.85 -13.95
CA SER A 328 -6.48 11.04 -14.83
C SER A 328 -7.01 9.70 -15.35
N SER A 329 -8.32 9.59 -15.47
CA SER A 329 -9.03 8.42 -16.01
C SER A 329 -8.96 8.31 -17.53
N LYS A 330 -8.58 9.39 -18.24
CA LYS A 330 -8.51 9.43 -19.70
C LYS A 330 -7.10 9.06 -20.18
N LEU A 331 -6.83 7.76 -20.37
CA LEU A 331 -5.80 7.35 -21.33
C LEU A 331 -6.45 7.15 -22.69
N ASP A 332 -5.94 7.87 -23.71
CA ASP A 332 -6.12 7.43 -25.09
C ASP A 332 -5.40 6.09 -25.28
N GLY A 333 -6.16 5.09 -25.75
CA GLY A 333 -5.70 3.79 -26.24
C GLY A 333 -5.41 2.75 -25.15
N GLY A 334 -5.81 1.51 -25.42
CA GLY A 334 -5.31 0.22 -24.92
C GLY A 334 -5.11 -0.02 -23.42
N LEU A 335 -4.46 0.87 -22.69
CA LEU A 335 -4.17 0.82 -21.25
C LEU A 335 -5.38 1.29 -20.44
N ASN A 336 -6.46 0.53 -20.51
CA ASN A 336 -7.63 0.81 -19.70
C ASN A 336 -7.30 0.61 -18.21
N PRO A 337 -7.69 1.57 -17.36
CA PRO A 337 -7.48 1.52 -15.93
C PRO A 337 -8.20 0.32 -15.29
N VAL A 338 -7.60 -0.31 -14.27
CA VAL A 338 -8.38 -1.15 -13.36
C VAL A 338 -9.13 -0.20 -12.43
N ASN A 339 -10.41 0.03 -12.70
CA ASN A 339 -11.29 0.79 -11.81
C ASN A 339 -11.54 -0.07 -10.55
N ASP A 340 -10.67 0.08 -9.55
CA ASP A 340 -10.71 -0.68 -8.28
C ASP A 340 -11.77 -0.08 -7.29
N SER A 341 -12.55 0.93 -7.67
CA SER A 341 -13.62 1.48 -6.81
C SER A 341 -14.82 2.04 -7.57
N SER A 342 -15.99 2.01 -6.95
CA SER A 342 -17.24 2.65 -7.41
C SER A 342 -17.31 4.14 -7.08
N ASN A 343 -16.19 4.76 -6.69
CA ASN A 343 -16.09 6.21 -6.53
C ASN A 343 -15.25 6.78 -7.68
N GLU A 344 -15.88 7.66 -8.46
CA GLU A 344 -15.36 8.35 -9.64
C GLU A 344 -14.15 9.27 -9.38
N SER A 345 -13.60 9.30 -8.16
CA SER A 345 -12.63 10.30 -7.73
C SER A 345 -11.25 9.80 -7.30
N LEU A 346 -10.93 8.49 -7.27
CA LEU A 346 -9.62 8.05 -6.73
C LEU A 346 -8.96 6.88 -7.48
N ARG A 347 -7.90 7.24 -8.24
CA ARG A 347 -6.70 6.43 -8.57
C ARG A 347 -6.96 5.12 -9.34
N THR A 348 -7.07 5.26 -10.66
CA THR A 348 -6.72 4.21 -11.63
C THR A 348 -5.39 3.54 -11.26
N ASN A 349 -5.38 2.22 -11.10
CA ASN A 349 -4.14 1.46 -10.96
C ASN A 349 -3.97 0.48 -12.13
N ILE A 350 -2.82 0.52 -12.80
CA ILE A 350 -2.41 -0.47 -13.79
C ILE A 350 -1.38 -1.37 -13.11
N ARG A 351 -1.59 -2.69 -13.19
CA ARG A 351 -0.67 -3.71 -12.68
C ARG A 351 -0.12 -4.52 -13.86
N ILE A 352 1.20 -4.59 -13.97
CA ILE A 352 1.91 -5.35 -15.01
C ILE A 352 2.89 -6.28 -14.30
N SER A 353 2.86 -7.56 -14.63
CA SER A 353 3.91 -8.51 -14.28
C SER A 353 4.89 -8.55 -15.44
N ALA A 354 6.20 -8.57 -15.20
CA ALA A 354 7.19 -8.57 -16.28
C ALA A 354 8.28 -9.60 -16.03
N GLU A 355 8.82 -10.14 -17.11
CA GLU A 355 9.94 -11.08 -17.14
C GLU A 355 10.97 -10.58 -18.15
N GLY A 356 12.25 -10.65 -17.81
CA GLY A 356 13.29 -10.39 -18.79
C GLY A 356 14.68 -10.56 -18.24
N VAL A 357 15.62 -9.88 -18.90
CA VAL A 357 17.04 -10.03 -18.63
C VAL A 357 17.62 -8.67 -18.26
N TYR A 358 18.34 -8.65 -17.14
CA TYR A 358 19.14 -7.55 -16.66
C TYR A 358 20.61 -7.76 -17.04
N ASP A 359 21.21 -6.76 -17.66
CA ASP A 359 22.64 -6.72 -17.93
C ASP A 359 23.34 -5.87 -16.87
N ILE A 360 24.10 -6.53 -15.99
CA ILE A 360 24.85 -5.90 -14.91
C ILE A 360 26.01 -5.04 -15.42
N ALA A 361 26.52 -5.29 -16.64
CA ALA A 361 27.65 -4.57 -17.19
C ALA A 361 27.24 -3.21 -17.75
N THR A 362 26.00 -3.07 -18.22
CA THR A 362 25.48 -1.82 -18.79
C THR A 362 24.43 -1.13 -17.92
N GLY A 363 23.92 -1.82 -16.90
CA GLY A 363 22.77 -1.35 -16.12
C GLY A 363 21.47 -1.34 -16.93
N SER A 364 21.37 -2.14 -17.99
CA SER A 364 20.19 -2.18 -18.86
C SER A 364 19.30 -3.36 -18.52
N LEU A 365 18.01 -3.12 -18.33
CA LEU A 365 16.99 -4.15 -18.11
C LEU A 365 15.95 -4.06 -19.23
N CYS A 366 15.70 -5.18 -19.90
CA CYS A 366 14.69 -5.28 -20.94
C CYS A 366 13.79 -6.49 -20.67
N MET A 367 12.48 -6.25 -20.66
CA MET A 367 11.47 -7.23 -20.23
C MET A 367 10.23 -7.21 -21.11
N VAL A 368 9.55 -8.35 -21.14
CA VAL A 368 8.19 -8.49 -21.66
C VAL A 368 7.22 -8.53 -20.48
N GLY A 369 6.19 -7.69 -20.55
CA GLY A 369 5.16 -7.53 -19.54
C GLY A 369 3.85 -8.18 -19.96
N CYS A 370 3.16 -8.78 -18.99
CA CYS A 370 1.78 -9.20 -19.08
C CYS A 370 0.89 -8.38 -18.14
N ARG A 371 -0.30 -8.04 -18.60
CA ARG A 371 -1.38 -7.46 -17.79
C ARG A 371 -2.66 -8.27 -17.94
N HIS A 372 -3.43 -8.37 -16.86
CA HIS A 372 -4.76 -8.97 -16.95
C HIS A 372 -5.69 -8.00 -17.70
N LEU A 373 -6.32 -8.51 -18.75
CA LEU A 373 -7.45 -7.83 -19.38
C LEU A 373 -8.69 -8.12 -18.56
N ARG A 374 -9.42 -7.07 -18.19
CA ARG A 374 -10.72 -7.22 -17.53
C ARG A 374 -11.72 -7.74 -18.56
N SER A 375 -12.10 -9.01 -18.47
CA SER A 375 -13.36 -9.47 -19.02
C SER A 375 -14.49 -8.80 -18.23
N GLY A 376 -15.62 -8.48 -18.87
CA GLY A 376 -16.82 -8.03 -18.17
C GLY A 376 -17.10 -8.96 -16.97
N ASP A 377 -17.40 -8.35 -15.82
CA ASP A 377 -17.60 -8.97 -14.51
C ASP A 377 -16.36 -9.58 -13.83
N LYS A 378 -15.67 -8.75 -13.03
CA LYS A 378 -14.83 -9.02 -11.81
C LYS A 378 -14.01 -10.32 -11.70
N SER A 379 -13.78 -11.03 -12.81
CA SER A 379 -13.08 -12.30 -12.90
C SER A 379 -11.73 -12.08 -13.56
N PHE A 380 -10.66 -12.42 -12.84
CA PHE A 380 -9.31 -12.51 -13.39
C PHE A 380 -9.09 -13.92 -13.90
N SER A 381 -9.57 -14.21 -15.11
CA SER A 381 -9.16 -15.46 -15.77
C SER A 381 -7.68 -15.36 -16.16
N SER A 382 -6.91 -16.43 -15.95
CA SER A 382 -5.53 -16.56 -16.45
C SER A 382 -5.43 -16.51 -17.98
N ASP A 383 -6.57 -16.68 -18.63
CA ASP A 383 -6.70 -16.90 -20.08
C ASP A 383 -6.83 -15.57 -20.83
N SER A 384 -7.26 -14.49 -20.15
CA SER A 384 -7.32 -13.13 -20.70
C SER A 384 -6.14 -12.26 -20.27
N MET A 385 -4.92 -12.68 -20.60
CA MET A 385 -3.67 -11.93 -20.33
C MET A 385 -3.12 -11.30 -21.62
N ASP A 386 -2.84 -10.00 -21.58
CA ASP A 386 -2.13 -9.26 -22.65
C ASP A 386 -0.65 -9.19 -22.34
N CYS A 387 0.16 -9.98 -23.06
CA CYS A 387 1.61 -10.10 -22.89
C CYS A 387 2.42 -9.37 -23.99
N GLU A 388 1.82 -8.35 -24.61
CA GLU A 388 2.43 -7.58 -25.70
C GLU A 388 2.95 -6.22 -25.21
N ILE A 389 3.57 -6.20 -24.03
CA ILE A 389 4.13 -4.99 -23.41
C ILE A 389 5.64 -5.13 -23.35
N LEU A 390 6.37 -4.16 -23.89
CA LEU A 390 7.82 -4.08 -23.74
C LEU A 390 8.17 -3.05 -22.67
N VAL A 391 9.01 -3.46 -21.73
CA VAL A 391 9.52 -2.60 -20.66
C VAL A 391 11.03 -2.50 -20.78
N LYS A 392 11.56 -1.27 -20.82
CA LYS A 392 12.99 -0.99 -20.84
C LYS A 392 13.35 -0.08 -19.68
N ILE A 393 14.39 -0.42 -18.95
CA ILE A 393 14.89 0.34 -17.80
C ILE A 393 16.40 0.49 -17.94
N SER A 394 16.91 1.68 -17.63
CA SER A 394 18.32 1.99 -17.55
C SER A 394 18.62 2.50 -16.14
N PHE A 395 19.47 1.75 -15.44
CA PHE A 395 19.96 2.09 -14.11
C PHE A 395 21.18 2.99 -14.23
N PRO A 396 21.28 4.06 -13.42
CA PRO A 396 22.51 4.82 -13.33
C PRO A 396 23.60 4.02 -12.60
N PRO A 397 24.89 4.26 -12.90
CA PRO A 397 25.98 3.66 -12.11
C PRO A 397 25.87 4.03 -10.63
N LEU A 398 26.31 3.12 -9.76
CA LEU A 398 26.35 3.30 -8.31
C LEU A 398 27.27 4.46 -7.90
N SER A 399 28.37 4.70 -8.65
CA SER A 399 29.27 5.83 -8.43
C SER A 399 28.71 7.19 -8.86
N SER A 400 27.57 7.19 -9.55
CA SER A 400 26.99 8.42 -10.09
C SER A 400 26.22 9.21 -9.02
N ASP A 401 26.11 10.53 -9.20
CA ASP A 401 25.40 11.44 -8.29
C ASP A 401 24.07 10.83 -7.85
N MET A 402 23.77 10.84 -6.55
CA MET A 402 22.52 10.32 -6.00
C MET A 402 21.28 11.02 -6.59
N ARG A 403 21.44 12.21 -7.19
CA ARG A 403 20.40 12.89 -7.97
C ARG A 403 20.01 12.17 -9.25
N ASN A 404 20.90 11.35 -9.82
CA ASN A 404 20.65 10.62 -11.06
C ASN A 404 19.45 9.69 -10.92
N LYS A 405 18.54 9.81 -11.88
CA LYS A 405 17.27 9.09 -11.90
C LYS A 405 17.40 7.82 -12.72
N ILE A 406 16.76 6.76 -12.26
CA ILE A 406 16.46 5.58 -13.09
C ILE A 406 15.49 6.04 -14.16
N LYS A 407 15.76 5.70 -15.42
CA LYS A 407 14.92 6.06 -16.57
C LYS A 407 14.43 4.80 -17.27
N GLY A 408 13.28 4.88 -17.90
CA GLY A 408 12.78 3.77 -18.70
C GLY A 408 11.53 4.09 -19.48
N SER A 409 11.08 3.10 -20.24
CA SER A 409 9.87 3.18 -21.05
C SER A 409 9.01 1.94 -20.93
N ILE A 410 7.70 2.12 -21.10
CA ILE A 410 6.70 1.07 -21.24
C ILE A 410 5.98 1.31 -22.57
N GLN A 411 6.01 0.34 -23.46
CA GLN A 411 5.44 0.48 -24.81
C GLN A 411 4.67 -0.77 -25.24
N SER A 412 3.65 -0.57 -26.06
CA SER A 412 2.95 -1.68 -26.73
C SER A 412 3.84 -2.27 -27.82
N MET A 413 3.81 -3.60 -27.95
CA MET A 413 4.41 -4.34 -29.06
C MET A 413 3.43 -4.55 -30.23
N ARG A 414 2.16 -4.22 -30.03
CA ARG A 414 1.08 -4.37 -31.02
C ARG A 414 1.14 -3.28 -32.09
N GLU A 415 0.48 -3.53 -33.22
CA GLU A 415 0.25 -2.51 -34.24
C GLU A 415 -0.69 -1.41 -33.75
N LYS A 416 -0.60 -0.21 -34.33
CA LYS A 416 -1.42 0.95 -33.92
C LYS A 416 -2.92 0.75 -34.15
N THR A 417 -3.29 -0.17 -35.02
CA THR A 417 -4.66 -0.56 -35.36
C THR A 417 -5.28 -1.47 -34.29
N ASP A 418 -4.45 -2.11 -33.45
CA ASP A 418 -4.93 -3.02 -32.41
C ASP A 418 -5.64 -2.23 -31.29
N PRO A 419 -6.84 -2.64 -30.85
CA PRO A 419 -7.57 -1.97 -29.77
C PRO A 419 -6.82 -1.87 -28.43
N LEU A 420 -5.91 -2.82 -28.16
CA LEU A 420 -5.09 -2.86 -26.96
C LEU A 420 -3.80 -2.05 -27.08
N PHE A 421 -3.53 -1.46 -28.25
CA PHE A 421 -2.37 -0.59 -28.46
C PHE A 421 -2.42 0.66 -27.58
N PHE A 422 -1.26 1.04 -27.06
CA PHE A 422 -1.08 2.28 -26.31
C PHE A 422 0.24 2.95 -26.69
N LYS A 423 0.23 4.29 -26.60
CA LYS A 423 1.42 5.11 -26.87
C LYS A 423 2.50 4.88 -25.81
N PRO A 424 3.80 4.90 -26.17
CA PRO A 424 4.90 4.74 -25.24
C PRO A 424 4.80 5.71 -24.06
N LEU A 425 5.02 5.18 -22.85
CA LEU A 425 5.12 5.92 -21.62
C LEU A 425 6.59 6.00 -21.22
N GLN A 426 7.07 7.19 -20.93
CA GLN A 426 8.41 7.38 -20.36
C GLN A 426 8.26 7.54 -18.85
N PHE A 427 9.23 7.03 -18.10
CA PHE A 427 9.23 7.21 -16.65
C PHE A 427 10.61 7.52 -16.12
N SER A 428 10.62 8.25 -15.01
CA SER A 428 11.80 8.45 -14.19
C SER A 428 11.50 8.21 -12.72
N GLY A 429 12.47 7.62 -12.03
CA GLY A 429 12.34 7.18 -10.65
C GLY A 429 13.65 7.17 -9.90
N ARG A 430 13.60 6.70 -8.66
CA ARG A 430 14.76 6.50 -7.80
C ARG A 430 14.60 5.21 -7.01
N SER A 431 15.72 4.53 -6.77
CA SER A 431 15.77 3.39 -5.85
C SER A 431 15.21 3.75 -4.50
N ASP A 432 14.43 2.85 -3.90
CA ASP A 432 13.85 3.02 -2.57
C ASP A 432 14.94 3.29 -1.53
N TYR A 433 16.09 2.61 -1.66
CA TYR A 433 17.24 2.77 -0.78
C TYR A 433 17.83 4.19 -0.85
N ARG A 434 18.25 4.66 -2.04
CA ARG A 434 18.72 6.05 -2.21
C ARG A 434 17.66 7.09 -1.84
N SER A 435 16.37 6.81 -2.06
CA SER A 435 15.30 7.73 -1.65
C SER A 435 15.26 7.91 -0.14
N GLN A 436 15.45 6.84 0.65
CA GLN A 436 15.46 6.90 2.12
C GLN A 436 16.71 7.61 2.66
N ILE A 437 17.87 7.47 2.01
CA ILE A 437 19.11 8.16 2.40
C ILE A 437 19.04 9.66 2.06
N MET A 438 18.35 10.02 0.96
CA MET A 438 18.21 11.41 0.54
C MET A 438 16.96 12.12 1.09
N GLU A 439 15.96 11.44 1.65
CA GLU A 439 14.82 12.12 2.29
C GLU A 439 15.25 13.17 3.34
N PRO A 440 16.29 12.94 4.18
CA PRO A 440 16.83 14.03 5.02
C PRO A 440 17.62 15.10 4.25
N ILE A 441 18.12 14.82 3.03
CA ILE A 441 18.93 15.74 2.20
C ILE A 441 18.05 16.58 1.25
N VAL A 442 16.87 16.11 0.85
CA VAL A 442 15.96 16.80 -0.08
C VAL A 442 15.00 17.73 0.65
N MET A 443 14.74 17.51 1.94
CA MET A 443 14.04 18.50 2.77
C MET A 443 14.77 19.85 2.76
N THR A 444 16.10 19.89 2.65
CA THR A 444 16.82 21.15 2.58
C THR A 444 16.71 21.87 1.24
N ASP A 445 16.34 21.20 0.13
CA ASP A 445 16.25 21.81 -1.21
C ASP A 445 14.83 22.13 -1.66
N PHE A 446 13.82 21.37 -1.19
CA PHE A 446 12.41 21.65 -1.52
C PHE A 446 11.80 22.69 -0.57
N GLU A 447 12.16 22.68 0.72
CA GLU A 447 11.68 23.68 1.68
C GLU A 447 12.39 25.04 1.52
N THR A 448 13.63 25.09 0.99
CA THR A 448 14.32 26.36 0.75
C THR A 448 13.85 27.11 -0.49
N ARG A 449 13.13 26.46 -1.42
CA ARG A 449 12.57 27.10 -2.63
C ARG A 449 11.05 27.29 -2.59
N SER A 450 10.37 26.81 -1.55
CA SER A 450 8.95 27.04 -1.35
C SER A 450 8.74 28.45 -0.79
N PHE A 451 8.23 29.35 -1.63
CA PHE A 451 7.22 30.43 -1.43
C PHE A 451 7.10 31.20 -0.09
N TRP A 452 7.44 30.59 1.04
CA TRP A 452 7.46 31.17 2.37
C TRP A 452 8.59 32.17 2.56
N ARG A 453 9.83 31.93 2.09
CA ARG A 453 10.92 32.92 2.27
C ARG A 453 10.67 34.23 1.54
N THR A 454 10.22 34.18 0.28
CA THR A 454 10.00 35.40 -0.52
C THR A 454 8.86 36.26 0.03
N ASN A 455 7.81 35.63 0.58
CA ASN A 455 6.71 36.36 1.22
C ASN A 455 7.02 36.74 2.67
N PHE A 456 7.80 35.96 3.42
CA PHE A 456 8.15 36.28 4.80
C PHE A 456 9.10 37.48 4.85
N ASP A 457 10.08 37.59 3.94
CA ASP A 457 10.94 38.76 3.84
C ASP A 457 10.13 40.03 3.51
N LEU A 458 9.12 39.92 2.63
CA LEU A 458 8.20 41.01 2.29
C LEU A 458 7.26 41.40 3.44
N ILE A 459 6.69 40.42 4.16
CA ILE A 459 5.82 40.65 5.31
C ILE A 459 6.61 41.23 6.49
N MET A 460 7.81 40.72 6.76
CA MET A 460 8.67 41.26 7.81
C MET A 460 9.16 42.66 7.47
N ALA A 461 9.49 42.95 6.20
CA ALA A 461 9.77 44.31 5.76
C ALA A 461 8.56 45.23 5.99
N GLN A 462 7.35 44.82 5.61
CA GLN A 462 6.12 45.59 5.83
C GLN A 462 5.89 45.89 7.33
N ILE A 463 6.04 44.89 8.19
CA ILE A 463 5.87 45.03 9.65
C ILE A 463 6.93 45.97 10.24
N THR A 464 8.19 45.83 9.81
CA THR A 464 9.27 46.73 10.28
C THR A 464 9.06 48.17 9.83
N PHE A 465 8.62 48.41 8.59
CA PHE A 465 8.27 49.76 8.11
C PHE A 465 7.06 50.35 8.86
N GLN A 466 6.04 49.54 9.15
CA GLN A 466 4.89 49.98 9.95
C GLN A 466 5.31 50.32 11.39
N LEU A 467 6.10 49.47 12.04
CA LEU A 467 6.61 49.74 13.39
C LEU A 467 7.49 50.99 13.42
N LEU A 468 8.41 51.16 12.47
CA LEU A 468 9.26 52.35 12.39
C LEU A 468 8.42 53.62 12.16
N GLY A 469 7.41 53.55 11.29
CA GLY A 469 6.47 54.64 11.05
C GLY A 469 5.66 55.02 12.30
N THR A 470 5.17 54.03 13.06
CA THR A 470 4.47 54.29 14.33
C THR A 470 5.40 54.91 15.37
N LEU A 471 6.66 54.46 15.44
CA LEU A 471 7.64 55.01 16.38
C LEU A 471 7.98 56.47 16.05
N LEU A 472 8.14 56.80 14.76
CA LEU A 472 8.35 58.17 14.30
C LEU A 472 7.14 59.07 14.58
N LEU A 473 5.91 58.58 14.38
CA LEU A 473 4.69 59.31 14.76
C LEU A 473 4.60 59.54 16.27
N PHE A 474 4.94 58.53 17.09
CA PHE A 474 5.03 58.70 18.53
C PHE A 474 6.10 59.72 18.92
N CYS A 475 7.27 59.71 18.29
CA CYS A 475 8.31 60.72 18.51
C CYS A 475 7.85 62.12 18.09
N GLN A 476 7.14 62.27 16.97
CA GLN A 476 6.57 63.55 16.51
C GLN A 476 5.47 64.05 17.45
N LEU A 477 4.57 63.18 17.91
CA LEU A 477 3.54 63.54 18.90
C LEU A 477 4.14 63.88 20.26
N TYR A 478 5.19 63.16 20.68
CA TYR A 478 5.91 63.44 21.91
C TYR A 478 6.64 64.78 21.83
N SER A 479 7.33 65.07 20.73
CA SER A 479 8.00 66.37 20.51
C SER A 479 7.00 67.52 20.33
N PHE A 480 5.84 67.30 19.71
CA PHE A 480 4.76 68.29 19.64
C PHE A 480 4.14 68.58 21.01
N ARG A 481 3.91 67.54 21.84
CA ARG A 481 3.50 67.74 23.24
C ARG A 481 4.58 68.47 24.03
N TYR A 482 5.84 68.09 23.89
CA TYR A 482 6.94 68.72 24.62
C TYR A 482 7.10 70.20 24.25
N ASN A 483 7.04 70.56 22.97
CA ASN A 483 7.09 71.96 22.53
C ASN A 483 5.87 72.78 22.98
N ASN A 484 4.66 72.21 22.96
CA ASN A 484 3.47 72.92 23.44
C ASN A 484 3.44 73.08 24.96
N THR A 485 4.10 72.20 25.71
CA THR A 485 4.21 72.31 27.18
C THR A 485 5.26 73.36 27.57
N VAL A 486 6.35 73.52 26.80
CA VAL A 486 7.36 74.55 27.08
C VAL A 486 6.83 75.96 26.75
N GLN A 487 5.97 76.11 25.75
CA GLN A 487 5.44 77.43 25.35
C GLN A 487 4.31 77.94 26.27
N THR A 488 3.54 77.06 26.91
CA THR A 488 2.46 77.43 27.85
C THR A 488 2.97 77.67 29.27
N THR A 489 4.08 77.05 29.69
CA THR A 489 4.61 77.22 31.06
C THR A 489 5.44 78.50 31.24
N LEU A 490 5.90 79.13 30.14
CA LEU A 490 6.67 80.39 30.17
C LEU A 490 5.80 81.67 30.19
N GLN A 491 4.50 81.57 29.90
CA GLN A 491 3.61 82.74 29.81
C GLN A 491 2.75 82.98 31.06
N GLN A 492 2.74 82.05 32.03
CA GLN A 492 1.94 82.14 33.27
C GLN A 492 2.74 82.45 34.55
N SER A 493 4.06 82.69 34.46
CA SER A 493 4.91 83.01 35.63
C SER A 493 5.35 84.47 35.71
N ILE A 494 4.83 85.36 34.86
CA ILE A 494 5.16 86.80 34.87
C ILE A 494 3.82 87.55 34.96
N PHE A 495 3.64 88.35 36.02
CA PHE A 495 2.44 89.07 36.48
C PHE A 495 1.55 88.32 37.50
N PRO A 496 1.87 88.42 38.80
CA PRO A 496 0.90 88.28 39.88
C PRO A 496 0.19 89.62 40.18
N SER A 497 -0.81 89.57 41.06
CA SER A 497 -1.61 90.66 41.66
C SER A 497 -2.72 91.21 40.76
N GLU A 498 -3.95 91.47 41.23
CA GLU A 498 -4.36 91.88 42.56
C GLU A 498 -5.91 91.72 42.69
N GLU A 499 -6.36 91.28 43.87
CA GLU A 499 -7.54 91.80 44.61
C GLU A 499 -8.91 91.91 43.87
N ILE A 500 -9.89 91.01 44.06
CA ILE A 500 -10.86 90.91 45.19
C ILE A 500 -10.98 92.26 45.94
N PRO A 501 -12.16 92.88 46.22
CA PRO A 501 -13.38 92.12 46.54
C PRO A 501 -14.77 92.81 46.43
N LEU A 502 -15.82 92.01 46.75
CA LEU A 502 -17.02 92.37 47.57
C LEU A 502 -17.99 93.45 47.00
N ILE A 503 -19.33 93.33 46.95
CA ILE A 503 -20.42 92.79 47.80
C ILE A 503 -21.65 92.73 46.84
N GLY A 504 -22.48 91.69 46.81
CA GLY A 504 -23.58 91.45 47.73
C GLY A 504 -24.89 92.11 47.27
N ASP A 505 -25.80 91.26 46.78
CA ASP A 505 -27.25 91.35 46.60
C ASP A 505 -27.94 92.59 45.96
N ARG A 506 -28.73 92.25 44.93
CA ARG A 506 -29.72 93.02 44.14
C ARG A 506 -29.24 93.81 42.93
#